data_AF-X1HY08-F1
#
_entry.id   AF-X1HY08-F1
#
_cell.length_a   1.000
_cell.length_b   1.000
_cell.length_c   1.000
_cell.angle_alpha   90.00
_cell.angle_beta   90.00
_cell.angle_gamma   90.00
#
_symmetry.space_group_name_H-M   'P 1'
#
loop_
_entity.id
_entity.type
_entity.pdbx_description
1 polymer ?
#
loop_
_entity_poly.entity_id
_entity_poly.type
_entity_poly.pdbx_seq_one_letter_code
_entity_poly.pdbx_strand_id
1 'polypeptide(L)'
;QDYLGMRNEYVDMTEIIRRIEEEIYDKEEYEKALVWVKRNCPEGEDRNREGLKHFRSQKDKEWEMVVKMTLIARDLMIGNQRLADLGFVEEAEGHNALAAGFQGQRQWTDHFPNGDFMETILNTSFDWNGIREALVFATENDSLNGISMLFNHLLTDRAQIFSDIRTYWSPEAVKRVTGKELPGLAKDGILHLINSGATTLDATGQQKEDGKSTMKPFWEITEEEVKRCLENTKWSPANLEYFRGGGYSSTFYTKGVMPVTMVRTNLIKGLGPVSQIAEGYTV
;
A
#
# COMPACT_ATOMS: atom_id res chain seq x y z
N GLN A 1 5.48 5.58 23.24
CA GLN A 1 4.97 6.53 24.24
C GLN A 1 6.00 7.60 24.57
N ASP A 2 7.19 7.26 25.10
CA ASP A 2 8.17 8.27 25.56
C ASP A 2 8.69 9.22 24.47
N TYR A 3 8.90 8.71 23.25
CA TYR A 3 9.45 9.52 22.15
C TYR A 3 8.38 10.28 21.35
N LEU A 4 7.19 9.69 21.17
CA LEU A 4 6.17 10.20 20.24
C LEU A 4 4.89 10.69 20.93
N GLY A 5 4.74 10.47 22.24
CA GLY A 5 3.47 10.73 22.94
C GLY A 5 2.28 9.87 22.47
N MET A 6 2.48 8.95 21.52
CA MET A 6 1.45 8.11 20.95
C MET A 6 1.07 6.92 21.86
N ARG A 7 -0.21 6.53 21.77
CA ARG A 7 -0.77 5.28 22.28
C ARG A 7 -0.50 4.14 21.30
N ASN A 8 -0.62 2.90 21.76
CA ASN A 8 -0.64 1.71 20.90
C ASN A 8 -1.94 0.96 21.16
N GLU A 9 -2.73 0.76 20.12
CA GLU A 9 -3.93 -0.07 20.14
C GLU A 9 -3.62 -1.39 19.42
N TYR A 10 -4.33 -2.46 19.79
CA TYR A 10 -4.07 -3.81 19.30
C TYR A 10 -5.39 -4.49 18.92
N VAL A 11 -5.44 -5.01 17.71
CA VAL A 11 -6.57 -5.77 17.18
C VAL A 11 -6.01 -7.01 16.51
N ASP A 12 -6.50 -8.20 16.89
CA ASP A 12 -6.15 -9.43 16.19
C ASP A 12 -6.83 -9.47 14.82
N MET A 13 -6.17 -10.07 13.82
CA MET A 13 -6.73 -10.15 12.47
C MET A 13 -8.06 -10.92 12.40
N THR A 14 -8.41 -11.72 13.42
CA THR A 14 -9.76 -12.32 13.54
C THR A 14 -10.88 -11.29 13.53
N GLU A 15 -10.63 -10.04 13.96
CA GLU A 15 -11.64 -8.98 13.92
C GLU A 15 -12.04 -8.64 12.48
N ILE A 16 -11.10 -8.71 11.52
CA ILE A 16 -11.44 -8.51 10.10
C ILE A 16 -12.39 -9.62 9.63
N ILE A 17 -12.16 -10.87 10.05
CA ILE A 17 -13.07 -11.97 9.72
C ILE A 17 -14.44 -11.78 10.38
N ARG A 18 -14.47 -11.43 11.68
CA ARG A 18 -15.73 -11.16 12.38
C ARG A 18 -16.54 -10.10 11.63
N ARG A 19 -15.93 -8.96 11.29
CA ARG A 19 -16.61 -7.89 10.56
C ARG A 19 -17.08 -8.30 9.17
N ILE A 20 -16.35 -9.20 8.49
CA ILE A 20 -16.79 -9.72 7.18
C ILE A 20 -17.99 -10.67 7.33
N GLU A 21 -17.93 -11.60 8.29
CA GLU A 21 -18.97 -12.63 8.50
C GLU A 21 -20.24 -12.06 9.13
N GLU A 22 -20.11 -11.13 10.07
CA GLU A 22 -21.22 -10.43 10.75
C GLU A 22 -21.67 -9.18 9.99
N GLU A 23 -21.08 -8.90 8.82
CA GLU A 23 -21.41 -7.80 7.92
C GLU A 23 -21.31 -6.39 8.56
N ILE A 24 -20.25 -6.18 9.34
CA ILE A 24 -19.93 -4.94 10.07
C ILE A 24 -19.07 -4.03 9.20
N TYR A 25 -19.70 -3.50 8.16
CA TYR A 25 -19.15 -2.51 7.23
C TYR A 25 -20.30 -1.83 6.49
N ASP A 26 -20.06 -0.66 5.90
CA ASP A 26 -21.06 -0.02 5.05
C ASP A 26 -21.24 -0.81 3.74
N LYS A 27 -22.38 -1.51 3.61
CA LYS A 27 -22.72 -2.29 2.41
C LYS A 27 -22.97 -1.41 1.19
N GLU A 28 -23.52 -0.20 1.37
CA GLU A 28 -23.76 0.72 0.26
C GLU A 28 -22.44 1.21 -0.32
N GLU A 29 -21.50 1.54 0.56
CA GLU A 29 -20.13 1.90 0.16
C GLU A 29 -19.41 0.72 -0.50
N TYR A 30 -19.54 -0.48 0.05
CA TYR A 30 -18.97 -1.70 -0.52
C TYR A 30 -19.41 -1.95 -1.98
N GLU A 31 -20.70 -1.79 -2.29
CA GLU A 31 -21.19 -1.95 -3.66
C GLU A 31 -20.60 -0.88 -4.60
N LYS A 32 -20.52 0.38 -4.13
CA LYS A 32 -19.86 1.46 -4.87
C LYS A 32 -18.38 1.15 -5.12
N ALA A 33 -17.69 0.65 -4.10
CA ALA A 33 -16.28 0.27 -4.16
C ALA A 33 -16.05 -0.84 -5.20
N LEU A 34 -16.87 -1.90 -5.17
CA LEU A 34 -16.77 -3.00 -6.14
C LEU A 34 -16.98 -2.53 -7.59
N VAL A 35 -17.97 -1.67 -7.84
CA VAL A 35 -18.20 -1.11 -9.17
C VAL A 35 -16.99 -0.30 -9.64
N TRP A 36 -16.42 0.51 -8.75
CA TRP A 36 -15.23 1.29 -9.05
C TRP A 36 -14.00 0.41 -9.31
N VAL A 37 -13.79 -0.63 -8.50
CA VAL A 37 -12.66 -1.57 -8.66
C VAL A 37 -12.78 -2.30 -10.00
N LYS A 38 -13.94 -2.85 -10.33
CA LYS A 38 -14.17 -3.52 -11.63
C LYS A 38 -13.88 -2.61 -12.83
N ARG A 39 -14.12 -1.31 -12.69
CA ARG A 39 -13.89 -0.32 -13.75
C ARG A 39 -12.44 0.14 -13.86
N ASN A 40 -11.77 0.32 -12.72
CA ASN A 40 -10.50 1.06 -12.66
C ASN A 40 -9.29 0.21 -12.29
N CYS A 41 -9.50 -1.03 -11.84
CA CYS A 41 -8.44 -1.93 -11.38
C CYS A 41 -8.30 -3.13 -12.34
N PRO A 42 -7.71 -2.95 -13.53
CA PRO A 42 -7.55 -4.04 -14.47
C PRO A 42 -6.57 -5.09 -13.94
N GLU A 43 -7.01 -6.34 -13.93
CA GLU A 43 -6.15 -7.47 -13.56
C GLU A 43 -4.93 -7.58 -14.51
N GLY A 44 -3.78 -7.88 -13.91
CA GLY A 44 -2.55 -8.20 -14.61
C GLY A 44 -2.49 -9.66 -15.05
N GLU A 45 -1.37 -10.03 -15.67
CA GLU A 45 -1.07 -11.42 -16.00
C GLU A 45 -0.99 -12.28 -14.73
N ASP A 46 -1.64 -13.44 -14.76
CA ASP A 46 -1.50 -14.47 -13.72
C ASP A 46 -0.27 -15.34 -14.00
N ARG A 47 0.78 -15.11 -13.21
CA ARG A 47 2.07 -15.80 -13.32
C ARG A 47 2.18 -17.06 -12.47
N ASN A 48 1.11 -17.46 -11.77
CA ASN A 48 1.11 -18.74 -11.07
C ASN A 48 1.24 -19.89 -12.08
N ARG A 49 1.79 -21.02 -11.63
CA ARG A 49 1.80 -22.25 -12.44
C ARG A 49 0.35 -22.63 -12.77
N GLU A 50 0.09 -23.15 -13.97
CA GLU A 50 -1.27 -23.47 -14.45
C GLU A 50 -2.08 -24.31 -13.43
N GLY A 51 -1.46 -25.27 -12.76
CA GLY A 51 -2.13 -26.11 -11.76
C GLY A 51 -2.41 -25.43 -10.40
N LEU A 52 -1.88 -24.23 -10.16
CA LEU A 52 -2.15 -23.44 -8.96
C LEU A 52 -3.14 -22.31 -9.21
N LYS A 53 -3.31 -21.85 -10.46
CA LYS A 53 -4.16 -20.69 -10.78
C LYS A 53 -5.57 -20.90 -10.24
N HIS A 54 -6.02 -19.93 -9.44
CA HIS A 54 -7.40 -19.89 -8.98
C HIS A 54 -8.37 -19.66 -10.14
N PHE A 55 -9.53 -20.32 -10.08
CA PHE A 55 -10.58 -20.14 -11.07
C PHE A 55 -11.18 -18.72 -10.98
N ARG A 56 -11.82 -18.25 -12.05
CA ARG A 56 -12.45 -16.92 -12.11
C ARG A 56 -13.36 -16.63 -10.90
N SER A 57 -14.17 -17.60 -10.49
CA SER A 57 -15.09 -17.47 -9.35
C SER A 57 -14.37 -17.34 -8.00
N GLN A 58 -13.17 -17.91 -7.84
CA GLN A 58 -12.35 -17.70 -6.65
C GLN A 58 -11.75 -16.30 -6.66
N LYS A 59 -11.19 -15.89 -7.80
CA LYS A 59 -10.66 -14.53 -8.00
C LYS A 59 -11.69 -13.44 -7.76
N ASP A 60 -12.94 -13.66 -8.17
CA ASP A 60 -14.04 -12.72 -7.91
C ASP A 60 -14.31 -12.59 -6.39
N LYS A 61 -14.29 -13.70 -5.64
CA LYS A 61 -14.39 -13.68 -4.17
C LYS A 61 -13.18 -13.05 -3.50
N GLU A 62 -11.99 -13.22 -4.06
CA GLU A 62 -10.78 -12.55 -3.57
C GLU A 62 -10.93 -11.03 -3.71
N TRP A 63 -11.46 -10.54 -4.82
CA TRP A 63 -11.76 -9.11 -5.00
C TRP A 63 -12.76 -8.58 -3.97
N GLU A 64 -13.85 -9.32 -3.77
CA GLU A 64 -14.84 -8.99 -2.74
C GLU A 64 -14.21 -8.91 -1.35
N MET A 65 -13.35 -9.86 -1.01
CA MET A 65 -12.64 -9.90 0.26
C MET A 65 -11.71 -8.69 0.43
N VAL A 66 -10.81 -8.43 -0.53
CA VAL A 66 -9.81 -7.35 -0.37
C VAL A 66 -10.46 -5.96 -0.33
N VAL A 67 -11.60 -5.77 -1.00
CA VAL A 67 -12.38 -4.53 -0.88
C VAL A 67 -12.98 -4.38 0.52
N LYS A 68 -13.58 -5.44 1.08
CA LYS A 68 -14.07 -5.42 2.47
C LYS A 68 -12.95 -5.20 3.48
N MET A 69 -11.80 -5.86 3.30
CA MET A 69 -10.60 -5.63 4.12
C MET A 69 -10.20 -4.16 4.13
N THR A 70 -10.24 -3.50 2.97
CA THR A 70 -9.91 -2.07 2.84
C THR A 70 -10.87 -1.18 3.63
N LEU A 71 -12.18 -1.41 3.51
CA LEU A 71 -13.19 -0.69 4.28
C LEU A 71 -13.00 -0.89 5.78
N ILE A 72 -12.86 -2.15 6.21
CA ILE A 72 -12.72 -2.52 7.61
C ILE A 72 -11.44 -1.94 8.21
N ALA A 73 -10.31 -2.02 7.52
CA ALA A 73 -9.06 -1.47 8.03
C ALA A 73 -9.13 0.06 8.18
N ARG A 74 -9.75 0.76 7.21
CA ARG A 74 -10.01 2.21 7.35
C ARG A 74 -10.89 2.49 8.55
N ASP A 75 -12.03 1.80 8.67
CA ASP A 75 -12.99 2.02 9.75
C ASP A 75 -12.39 1.68 11.13
N LEU A 76 -11.51 0.67 11.21
CA LEU A 76 -10.73 0.37 12.41
C LEU A 76 -9.81 1.54 12.79
N MET A 77 -9.16 2.20 11.82
CA MET A 77 -8.25 3.31 12.10
C MET A 77 -9.00 4.55 12.58
N ILE A 78 -9.99 5.01 11.80
CA ILE A 78 -10.57 6.36 11.95
C ILE A 78 -12.04 6.37 12.35
N GLY A 79 -12.65 5.21 12.57
CA GLY A 79 -14.07 5.08 12.86
C GLY A 79 -14.93 5.27 11.61
N ASN A 80 -16.23 5.01 11.77
CA ASN A 80 -17.22 5.21 10.73
C ASN A 80 -18.62 5.38 11.35
N GLN A 81 -19.16 6.60 11.28
CA GLN A 81 -20.48 6.91 11.84
C GLN A 81 -21.60 6.03 11.26
N ARG A 82 -21.45 5.54 10.02
CA ARG A 82 -22.44 4.64 9.41
C ARG A 82 -22.58 3.34 10.19
N LEU A 83 -21.53 2.84 10.83
CA LEU A 83 -21.59 1.64 11.66
C LEU A 83 -22.52 1.85 12.87
N ALA A 84 -22.54 3.04 13.46
CA ALA A 84 -23.46 3.36 14.55
C ALA A 84 -24.92 3.35 14.08
N ASP A 85 -25.20 3.86 12.87
CA ASP A 85 -26.55 3.80 12.26
C ASP A 85 -27.00 2.36 11.99
N LEU A 86 -26.05 1.45 11.76
CA LEU A 86 -26.28 0.02 11.57
C LEU A 86 -26.35 -0.75 12.91
N GLY A 87 -26.19 -0.06 14.05
CA GLY A 87 -26.27 -0.64 15.39
C GLY A 87 -24.93 -1.07 16.00
N PHE A 88 -23.82 -0.89 15.29
CA PHE A 88 -22.45 -1.22 15.71
C PHE A 88 -21.76 0.00 16.33
N VAL A 89 -22.30 0.49 17.44
CA VAL A 89 -21.87 1.77 18.06
C VAL A 89 -20.44 1.69 18.59
N GLU A 90 -20.00 0.54 19.11
CA GLU A 90 -18.63 0.35 19.57
C GLU A 90 -17.63 0.39 18.40
N GLU A 91 -17.93 -0.34 17.32
CA GLU A 91 -17.06 -0.42 16.15
C GLU A 91 -16.99 0.90 15.37
N ALA A 92 -18.00 1.77 15.50
CA ALA A 92 -18.07 3.07 14.85
C ALA A 92 -17.03 4.08 15.36
N GLU A 93 -16.52 3.94 16.59
CA GLU A 93 -15.57 4.87 17.19
C GLU A 93 -14.15 4.75 16.58
N GLY A 94 -13.81 3.57 16.06
CA GLY A 94 -12.46 3.26 15.59
C GLY A 94 -11.42 3.31 16.72
N HIS A 95 -10.15 3.43 16.34
CA HIS A 95 -9.01 3.40 17.27
C HIS A 95 -8.21 4.70 17.32
N ASN A 96 -8.73 5.78 16.71
CA ASN A 96 -8.05 7.08 16.62
C ASN A 96 -6.59 6.94 16.14
N ALA A 97 -6.38 6.10 15.12
CA ALA A 97 -5.07 5.69 14.67
C ALA A 97 -4.55 6.59 13.54
N LEU A 98 -3.51 7.36 13.83
CA LEU A 98 -2.81 8.19 12.85
C LEU A 98 -1.93 7.37 11.88
N ALA A 99 -1.49 6.20 12.33
CA ALA A 99 -0.81 5.20 11.52
C ALA A 99 -1.19 3.81 12.04
N ALA A 100 -1.26 2.83 11.13
CA ALA A 100 -1.54 1.45 11.47
C ALA A 100 -0.67 0.51 10.63
N GLY A 101 -0.80 -0.79 10.87
CA GLY A 101 -0.12 -1.81 10.08
C GLY A 101 -0.90 -3.11 10.08
N PHE A 102 -0.74 -3.88 9.01
CA PHE A 102 -1.39 -5.18 8.87
C PHE A 102 -0.35 -6.28 8.83
N GLN A 103 -0.45 -7.23 9.75
CA GLN A 103 0.56 -8.29 9.86
C GLN A 103 0.57 -9.16 8.59
N GLY A 104 -0.59 -9.60 8.12
CA GLY A 104 -0.72 -10.45 6.95
C GLY A 104 0.03 -11.78 7.09
N GLN A 105 1.29 -11.79 6.69
CA GLN A 105 2.11 -12.99 6.78
C GLN A 105 2.38 -13.40 8.24
N ARG A 106 2.30 -14.69 8.59
CA ARG A 106 1.94 -15.84 7.75
C ARG A 106 0.49 -16.28 7.90
N GLN A 107 -0.08 -16.08 9.09
CA GLN A 107 -1.30 -16.72 9.55
C GLN A 107 -2.51 -16.30 8.73
N TRP A 108 -2.60 -15.02 8.34
CA TRP A 108 -3.67 -14.55 7.49
C TRP A 108 -3.48 -15.04 6.05
N THR A 109 -2.33 -14.73 5.45
CA THR A 109 -2.09 -14.97 4.01
C THR A 109 -1.97 -16.46 3.64
N ASP A 110 -1.71 -17.33 4.61
CA ASP A 110 -1.75 -18.78 4.42
C ASP A 110 -3.19 -19.31 4.21
N HIS A 111 -4.22 -18.49 4.45
CA HIS A 111 -5.62 -18.88 4.33
C HIS A 111 -6.51 -17.88 3.57
N PHE A 112 -6.37 -16.59 3.83
CA PHE A 112 -7.17 -15.50 3.27
C PHE A 112 -6.37 -14.67 2.26
N PRO A 113 -7.06 -13.96 1.33
CA PRO A 113 -6.44 -13.03 0.40
C PRO A 113 -5.50 -12.04 1.09
N ASN A 114 -4.35 -11.75 0.49
CA ASN A 114 -3.35 -10.89 1.10
C ASN A 114 -3.80 -9.42 1.24
N GLY A 115 -2.99 -8.64 1.97
CA GLY A 115 -3.27 -7.23 2.25
C GLY A 115 -2.95 -6.27 1.10
N ASP A 116 -2.45 -6.75 -0.05
CA ASP A 116 -1.80 -5.90 -1.04
C ASP A 116 -2.69 -4.75 -1.54
N PHE A 117 -3.94 -5.07 -1.89
CA PHE A 117 -4.91 -4.09 -2.35
C PHE A 117 -5.30 -3.12 -1.25
N MET A 118 -5.55 -3.61 -0.03
CA MET A 118 -5.87 -2.79 1.13
C MET A 118 -4.74 -1.82 1.45
N GLU A 119 -3.53 -2.32 1.60
CA GLU A 119 -2.34 -1.52 1.91
C GLU A 119 -2.08 -0.48 0.81
N THR A 120 -2.25 -0.86 -0.46
CA THR A 120 -2.10 0.06 -1.60
C THR A 120 -3.12 1.18 -1.54
N ILE A 121 -4.42 0.86 -1.43
CA ILE A 121 -5.50 1.85 -1.51
C ILE A 121 -5.50 2.76 -0.28
N LEU A 122 -5.22 2.25 0.93
CA LEU A 122 -5.15 3.08 2.12
C LEU A 122 -4.03 4.13 2.03
N ASN A 123 -2.84 3.74 1.54
CA ASN A 123 -1.71 4.66 1.32
C ASN A 123 -1.84 5.51 0.04
N THR A 124 -2.89 5.33 -0.77
CA THR A 124 -3.14 6.12 -1.99
C THR A 124 -3.99 7.34 -1.66
N SER A 125 -3.72 8.47 -2.30
CA SER A 125 -4.42 9.75 -2.10
C SER A 125 -5.81 9.80 -2.77
N PHE A 126 -6.38 8.67 -3.15
CA PHE A 126 -7.69 8.56 -3.78
C PHE A 126 -8.22 7.12 -3.72
N ASP A 127 -9.54 6.98 -3.71
CA ASP A 127 -10.25 5.71 -3.89
C ASP A 127 -11.63 5.93 -4.53
N TRP A 128 -12.57 5.00 -4.33
CA TRP A 128 -13.94 5.09 -4.83
C TRP A 128 -14.74 6.28 -4.26
N ASN A 129 -14.28 6.92 -3.19
CA ASN A 129 -14.89 8.13 -2.63
C ASN A 129 -14.27 9.43 -3.15
N GLY A 130 -13.29 9.34 -4.05
CA GLY A 130 -12.61 10.48 -4.64
C GLY A 130 -11.23 10.70 -4.03
N ILE A 131 -10.67 11.88 -4.28
CA ILE A 131 -9.35 12.30 -3.78
C ILE A 131 -9.45 12.60 -2.28
N ARG A 132 -8.49 12.08 -1.51
CA ARG A 132 -8.42 12.21 -0.06
C ARG A 132 -6.99 12.17 0.45
N GLU A 133 -6.81 12.53 1.72
CA GLU A 133 -5.55 12.28 2.41
C GLU A 133 -5.23 10.78 2.41
N ALA A 134 -3.97 10.46 2.11
CA ALA A 134 -3.46 9.10 2.21
C ALA A 134 -3.30 8.70 3.68
N LEU A 135 -3.74 7.50 4.04
CA LEU A 135 -3.53 6.96 5.37
C LEU A 135 -2.14 6.30 5.45
N VAL A 136 -1.49 6.39 6.60
CA VAL A 136 -0.20 5.72 6.82
C VAL A 136 -0.45 4.29 7.28
N PHE A 137 -0.20 3.33 6.39
CA PHE A 137 -0.51 1.93 6.64
C PHE A 137 0.66 1.01 6.28
N ALA A 138 1.27 0.39 7.28
CA ALA A 138 2.49 -0.39 7.12
C ALA A 138 2.21 -1.87 6.75
N THR A 139 2.78 -2.30 5.63
CA THR A 139 2.90 -3.72 5.26
C THR A 139 3.62 -4.50 6.37
N GLU A 140 3.20 -5.74 6.59
CA GLU A 140 3.79 -6.69 7.55
C GLU A 140 3.78 -6.22 9.01
N ASN A 141 2.92 -5.25 9.33
CA ASN A 141 2.87 -4.56 10.62
C ASN A 141 4.25 -4.06 11.07
N ASP A 142 5.10 -3.64 10.12
CA ASP A 142 6.38 -3.01 10.43
C ASP A 142 6.13 -1.59 10.96
N SER A 143 5.86 -1.51 12.26
CA SER A 143 5.60 -0.25 12.97
C SER A 143 6.73 0.76 12.80
N LEU A 144 7.99 0.35 12.66
CA LEU A 144 9.10 1.28 12.49
C LEU A 144 9.16 1.87 11.07
N ASN A 145 8.76 1.09 10.07
CA ASN A 145 8.51 1.66 8.75
C ASN A 145 7.29 2.58 8.77
N GLY A 146 6.21 2.18 9.46
CA GLY A 146 5.03 3.01 9.67
C GLY A 146 5.35 4.37 10.30
N ILE A 147 6.22 4.41 11.31
CA ILE A 147 6.71 5.68 11.88
C ILE A 147 7.56 6.48 10.87
N SER A 148 8.39 5.82 10.07
CA SER A 148 9.20 6.49 9.04
C SER A 148 8.31 7.12 7.96
N MET A 149 7.29 6.39 7.51
CA MET A 149 6.25 6.90 6.62
C MET A 149 5.49 8.05 7.29
N LEU A 150 5.09 7.90 8.55
CA LEU A 150 4.35 8.94 9.28
C LEU A 150 5.15 10.25 9.38
N PHE A 151 6.45 10.19 9.68
CA PHE A 151 7.30 11.38 9.69
C PHE A 151 7.31 12.08 8.34
N ASN A 152 7.51 11.32 7.26
CA ASN A 152 7.52 11.90 5.92
C ASN A 152 6.15 12.48 5.54
N HIS A 153 5.07 11.78 5.88
CA HIS A 153 3.71 12.22 5.61
C HIS A 153 3.42 13.55 6.31
N LEU A 154 3.64 13.64 7.62
CA LEU A 154 3.41 14.86 8.41
C LEU A 154 4.29 16.05 8.01
N LEU A 155 5.43 15.80 7.37
CA LEU A 155 6.32 16.87 6.87
C LEU A 155 5.96 17.35 5.46
N THR A 156 5.19 16.58 4.70
CA THR A 156 5.01 16.83 3.25
C THR A 156 3.57 16.79 2.77
N ASP A 157 2.64 16.28 3.57
CA ASP A 157 1.25 15.97 3.23
C ASP A 157 1.08 15.05 2.01
N ARG A 158 2.15 14.34 1.62
CA ARG A 158 2.18 13.43 0.47
C ARG A 158 1.97 11.98 0.91
N ALA A 159 1.39 11.17 0.04
CA ALA A 159 1.38 9.71 0.17
C ALA A 159 2.80 9.15 0.31
N GLN A 160 2.94 8.00 0.96
CA GLN A 160 4.24 7.42 1.30
C GLN A 160 4.44 6.04 0.67
N ILE A 161 5.64 5.83 0.16
CA ILE A 161 6.06 4.56 -0.41
C ILE A 161 6.56 3.64 0.71
N PHE A 162 5.97 2.46 0.82
CA PHE A 162 6.56 1.33 1.54
C PHE A 162 7.38 0.52 0.53
N SER A 163 8.59 0.07 0.87
CA SER A 163 9.40 -0.76 -0.03
C SER A 163 10.45 -1.59 0.70
N ASP A 164 10.71 -2.80 0.18
CA ASP A 164 11.94 -3.51 0.50
C ASP A 164 13.10 -2.87 -0.23
N ILE A 165 14.25 -2.76 0.46
CA ILE A 165 15.54 -2.48 -0.19
C ILE A 165 16.04 -3.80 -0.77
N ARG A 166 15.48 -4.19 -1.92
CA ARG A 166 15.54 -5.56 -2.42
C ARG A 166 16.89 -5.93 -3.00
N THR A 167 17.51 -5.04 -3.77
CA THR A 167 18.77 -5.37 -4.47
C THR A 167 19.59 -4.12 -4.72
N TYR A 168 20.91 -4.22 -4.50
CA TYR A 168 21.88 -3.30 -5.08
C TYR A 168 22.39 -3.84 -6.41
N TRP A 169 22.26 -3.04 -7.47
CA TRP A 169 22.78 -3.33 -8.80
C TRP A 169 23.99 -2.46 -9.08
N SER A 170 25.18 -3.06 -8.99
CA SER A 170 26.41 -2.36 -9.39
C SER A 170 26.44 -2.16 -10.92
N PRO A 171 27.17 -1.15 -11.42
CA PRO A 171 27.35 -0.93 -12.85
C PRO A 171 27.86 -2.18 -13.58
N GLU A 172 28.80 -2.90 -12.97
CA GLU A 172 29.38 -4.14 -13.51
C GLU A 172 28.34 -5.26 -13.57
N ALA A 173 27.50 -5.38 -12.54
CA ALA A 173 26.45 -6.39 -12.50
C ALA A 173 25.43 -6.16 -13.63
N VAL A 174 25.00 -4.91 -13.84
CA VAL A 174 24.08 -4.55 -14.93
C VAL A 174 24.73 -4.82 -16.29
N LYS A 175 25.98 -4.39 -16.50
CA LYS A 175 26.70 -4.64 -17.74
C LYS A 175 26.87 -6.14 -18.02
N ARG A 176 27.17 -6.93 -17.00
CA ARG A 176 27.33 -8.39 -17.12
C ARG A 176 26.04 -9.09 -17.55
N VAL A 177 24.88 -8.72 -17.01
CA VAL A 177 23.62 -9.44 -17.28
C VAL A 177 22.83 -8.86 -18.46
N THR A 178 23.04 -7.59 -18.82
CA THR A 178 22.28 -6.91 -19.89
C THR A 178 23.13 -6.53 -21.10
N GLY A 179 24.45 -6.51 -20.97
CA GLY A 179 25.37 -5.95 -21.96
C GLY A 179 25.40 -4.42 -22.01
N LYS A 180 24.65 -3.70 -21.15
CA LYS A 180 24.50 -2.25 -21.18
C LYS A 180 25.16 -1.58 -19.98
N GLU A 181 25.75 -0.41 -20.20
CA GLU A 181 26.23 0.47 -19.15
C GLU A 181 25.10 1.36 -18.62
N LEU A 182 25.10 1.61 -17.31
CA LEU A 182 24.16 2.54 -16.68
C LEU A 182 24.57 3.99 -17.00
N PRO A 183 23.69 4.82 -17.58
CA PRO A 183 23.98 6.22 -17.85
C PRO A 183 23.46 7.16 -16.74
N GLY A 184 23.86 8.43 -16.80
CA GLY A 184 23.24 9.51 -16.02
C GLY A 184 23.32 9.32 -14.51
N LEU A 185 22.20 9.53 -13.81
CA LEU A 185 22.08 9.37 -12.35
C LEU A 185 22.31 7.93 -11.87
N ALA A 186 22.14 6.94 -12.76
CA ALA A 186 22.31 5.53 -12.45
C ALA A 186 23.76 5.03 -12.62
N LYS A 187 24.69 5.87 -13.13
CA LYS A 187 26.02 5.45 -13.58
C LYS A 187 26.87 4.75 -12.51
N ASP A 188 26.65 5.09 -11.24
CA ASP A 188 27.41 4.57 -10.09
C ASP A 188 26.70 3.39 -9.39
N GLY A 189 25.61 2.89 -9.99
CA GLY A 189 24.78 1.81 -9.47
C GLY A 189 23.40 2.28 -9.03
N ILE A 190 22.48 1.32 -8.84
CA ILE A 190 21.09 1.60 -8.46
C ILE A 190 20.61 0.66 -7.35
N LEU A 191 19.66 1.13 -6.55
CA LEU A 191 18.90 0.31 -5.62
C LEU A 191 17.55 -0.04 -6.25
N HIS A 192 17.21 -1.32 -6.23
CA HIS A 192 15.88 -1.79 -6.60
C HIS A 192 15.01 -1.78 -5.34
N LEU A 193 14.08 -0.82 -5.28
CA LEU A 193 13.07 -0.71 -4.24
C LEU A 193 11.78 -1.33 -4.75
N ILE A 194 11.29 -2.35 -4.07
CA ILE A 194 10.07 -3.07 -4.46
C ILE A 194 9.49 -3.74 -3.22
N ASN A 195 8.29 -3.32 -2.80
CA ASN A 195 7.59 -4.00 -1.72
C ASN A 195 7.14 -5.40 -2.15
N SER A 196 6.71 -6.21 -1.18
CA SER A 196 6.22 -7.57 -1.36
C SER A 196 4.84 -7.68 -2.03
N GLY A 197 4.23 -6.56 -2.45
CA GLY A 197 3.00 -6.56 -3.24
C GLY A 197 2.25 -5.23 -3.28
N ALA A 198 2.38 -4.40 -2.24
CA ALA A 198 1.65 -3.14 -2.09
C ALA A 198 2.52 -1.90 -2.24
N THR A 199 2.03 -0.86 -2.91
CA THR A 199 2.60 0.49 -2.80
C THR A 199 1.59 1.52 -3.29
N THR A 200 1.64 2.73 -2.73
CA THR A 200 0.72 3.82 -3.09
C THR A 200 0.71 4.09 -4.61
N LEU A 201 -0.47 4.28 -5.20
CA LEU A 201 -0.59 4.54 -6.64
C LEU A 201 -0.06 5.92 -7.03
N ASP A 202 0.07 6.83 -6.07
CA ASP A 202 0.77 8.11 -6.22
C ASP A 202 2.20 7.90 -6.73
N ALA A 203 2.86 6.81 -6.32
CA ALA A 203 4.24 6.48 -6.69
C ALA A 203 4.39 5.99 -8.14
N THR A 204 3.31 5.90 -8.91
CA THR A 204 3.40 5.71 -10.37
C THR A 204 4.15 6.87 -11.06
N GLY A 205 4.27 8.04 -10.41
CA GLY A 205 4.95 9.22 -10.97
C GLY A 205 4.15 9.92 -12.08
N GLN A 206 2.83 9.68 -12.12
CA GLN A 206 1.93 10.22 -13.13
C GLN A 206 1.31 11.57 -12.75
N GLN A 207 1.43 11.95 -11.48
CA GLN A 207 1.19 13.32 -11.03
C GLN A 207 2.31 14.23 -11.52
N LYS A 208 1.96 15.47 -11.88
CA LYS A 208 2.87 16.43 -12.50
C LYS A 208 2.88 17.77 -11.77
N GLU A 209 4.09 18.30 -11.63
CA GLU A 209 4.38 19.65 -11.17
C GLU A 209 5.43 20.22 -12.13
N ASP A 210 5.13 21.37 -12.75
CA ASP A 210 5.96 21.97 -13.82
C ASP A 210 6.36 20.97 -14.93
N GLY A 211 5.45 20.06 -15.28
CA GLY A 211 5.67 19.01 -16.28
C GLY A 211 6.57 17.84 -15.85
N LYS A 212 7.11 17.86 -14.63
CA LYS A 212 7.95 16.79 -14.06
C LYS A 212 7.12 15.82 -13.23
N SER A 213 7.52 14.55 -13.20
CA SER A 213 6.90 13.55 -12.32
C SER A 213 7.10 13.93 -10.85
N THR A 214 6.07 13.76 -10.04
CA THR A 214 6.10 14.01 -8.60
C THR A 214 5.01 13.18 -7.90
N MET A 215 4.94 13.29 -6.58
CA MET A 215 3.79 12.92 -5.74
C MET A 215 3.36 14.19 -4.99
N LYS A 216 2.08 14.53 -5.01
CA LYS A 216 1.55 15.81 -4.50
C LYS A 216 0.71 15.62 -3.24
N PRO A 217 0.52 16.69 -2.44
CA PRO A 217 -0.55 16.72 -1.46
C PRO A 217 -1.91 16.53 -2.13
N PHE A 218 -2.82 15.85 -1.44
CA PHE A 218 -4.06 15.39 -2.09
C PHE A 218 -4.93 16.53 -2.64
N TRP A 219 -4.95 17.71 -1.99
CA TRP A 219 -5.72 18.87 -2.48
C TRP A 219 -5.19 19.49 -3.77
N GLU A 220 -3.99 19.10 -4.22
CA GLU A 220 -3.41 19.53 -5.50
C GLU A 220 -3.56 18.49 -6.60
N ILE A 221 -3.98 17.27 -6.26
CA ILE A 221 -4.20 16.18 -7.22
C ILE A 221 -5.45 16.49 -8.05
N THR A 222 -5.37 16.23 -9.35
CA THR A 222 -6.49 16.37 -10.29
C THR A 222 -7.06 15.01 -10.66
N GLU A 223 -8.34 14.97 -11.05
CA GLU A 223 -8.99 13.76 -11.57
C GLU A 223 -8.26 13.14 -12.78
N GLU A 224 -7.61 13.96 -13.61
CA GLU A 224 -6.80 13.48 -14.72
C GLU A 224 -5.57 12.72 -14.23
N GLU A 225 -4.94 13.19 -13.15
CA GLU A 225 -3.80 12.51 -12.54
C GLU A 225 -4.19 11.21 -11.87
N VAL A 226 -5.33 11.18 -11.16
CA VAL A 226 -5.93 9.96 -10.61
C VAL A 226 -6.08 8.92 -11.72
N LYS A 227 -6.70 9.31 -12.84
CA LYS A 227 -6.89 8.44 -14.00
C LYS A 227 -5.56 7.92 -14.55
N ARG A 228 -4.54 8.77 -14.69
CA ARG A 228 -3.22 8.32 -15.18
C ARG A 228 -2.53 7.36 -14.20
N CYS A 229 -2.64 7.56 -12.89
CA CYS A 229 -2.11 6.63 -11.90
C CYS A 229 -2.75 5.24 -12.02
N LEU A 230 -4.08 5.20 -12.16
CA LEU A 230 -4.84 3.96 -12.35
C LEU A 230 -4.50 3.25 -13.68
N GLU A 231 -4.44 4.00 -14.79
CA GLU A 231 -4.12 3.44 -16.11
C GLU A 231 -2.71 2.83 -16.19
N ASN A 232 -1.78 3.31 -15.36
CA ASN A 232 -0.41 2.81 -15.30
C ASN A 232 -0.19 1.75 -14.20
N THR A 233 -1.28 1.27 -13.58
CA THR A 233 -1.24 0.19 -12.59
C THR A 233 -1.97 -1.05 -13.11
N LYS A 234 -1.38 -2.22 -12.87
CA LYS A 234 -2.02 -3.52 -13.07
C LYS A 234 -2.15 -4.25 -11.75
N TRP A 235 -3.24 -4.97 -11.56
CA TRP A 235 -3.50 -5.73 -10.35
C TRP A 235 -3.22 -7.21 -10.60
N SER A 236 -1.98 -7.62 -10.38
CA SER A 236 -1.54 -8.98 -10.69
C SER A 236 -2.00 -9.94 -9.59
N PRO A 237 -2.59 -11.11 -9.94
CA PRO A 237 -2.90 -12.15 -8.96
C PRO A 237 -1.65 -12.51 -8.14
N ALA A 238 -1.82 -12.58 -6.83
CA ALA A 238 -0.74 -12.88 -5.90
C ALA A 238 -0.06 -14.22 -6.21
N ASN A 239 1.21 -14.34 -5.87
CA ASN A 239 1.92 -15.61 -5.99
C ASN A 239 1.43 -16.58 -4.91
N LEU A 240 0.71 -17.63 -5.33
CA LEU A 240 0.04 -18.60 -4.45
C LEU A 240 1.00 -19.52 -3.70
N GLU A 241 2.28 -19.56 -4.08
CA GLU A 241 3.31 -20.24 -3.28
C GLU A 241 3.68 -19.47 -2.00
N TYR A 242 3.50 -18.15 -2.00
CA TYR A 242 3.69 -17.27 -0.83
C TYR A 242 2.36 -16.92 -0.16
N PHE A 243 1.37 -16.52 -0.95
CA PHE A 243 0.06 -16.03 -0.50
C PHE A 243 -1.02 -17.03 -0.90
N ARG A 244 -1.14 -18.11 -0.12
CA ARG A 244 -2.02 -19.24 -0.45
C ARG A 244 -3.49 -18.85 -0.55
N GLY A 245 -3.90 -17.82 0.17
CA GLY A 245 -5.26 -17.27 0.10
C GLY A 245 -5.54 -16.38 -1.12
N GLY A 246 -4.56 -16.11 -1.98
CA GLY A 246 -4.71 -15.23 -3.15
C GLY A 246 -4.55 -13.75 -2.82
N GLY A 247 -5.22 -12.88 -3.59
CA GLY A 247 -5.09 -11.42 -3.52
C GLY A 247 -4.46 -10.80 -4.76
N TYR A 248 -4.21 -9.49 -4.72
CA TYR A 248 -3.82 -8.71 -5.90
C TYR A 248 -2.76 -7.66 -5.61
N SER A 249 -1.57 -7.87 -6.17
CA SER A 249 -0.43 -6.95 -6.03
C SER A 249 -0.53 -5.77 -6.99
N SER A 250 -0.25 -4.57 -6.50
CA SER A 250 -0.17 -3.34 -7.30
C SER A 250 1.12 -3.33 -8.13
N THR A 251 1.01 -3.55 -9.43
CA THR A 251 2.15 -3.65 -10.36
C THR A 251 2.22 -2.42 -11.25
N PHE A 252 3.26 -1.61 -11.04
CA PHE A 252 3.63 -0.50 -11.91
C PHE A 252 5.15 -0.29 -11.87
N TYR A 253 5.63 0.63 -12.69
CA TYR A 253 6.98 1.19 -12.58
C TYR A 253 6.85 2.69 -12.31
N THR A 254 7.63 3.22 -11.36
CA THR A 254 7.65 4.66 -11.10
C THR A 254 8.22 5.40 -12.30
N LYS A 255 7.45 6.33 -12.86
CA LYS A 255 7.81 7.01 -14.10
C LYS A 255 8.57 8.30 -13.84
N GLY A 256 9.69 8.45 -14.55
CA GLY A 256 10.46 9.70 -14.58
C GLY A 256 11.41 9.84 -13.39
N VAL A 257 12.16 10.93 -13.41
CA VAL A 257 13.14 11.27 -12.36
C VAL A 257 12.46 12.15 -11.34
N MET A 258 12.28 11.64 -10.13
CA MET A 258 11.70 12.34 -8.98
C MET A 258 12.77 12.45 -7.90
N PRO A 259 12.99 13.64 -7.30
CA PRO A 259 13.75 13.71 -6.05
C PRO A 259 12.98 12.99 -4.96
N VAL A 260 13.65 12.09 -4.25
CA VAL A 260 13.05 11.25 -3.19
C VAL A 260 13.99 11.15 -2.00
N THR A 261 13.41 10.91 -0.82
CA THR A 261 14.15 10.73 0.43
C THR A 261 13.76 9.39 1.04
N MET A 262 14.68 8.44 1.09
CA MET A 262 14.45 7.17 1.79
C MET A 262 14.75 7.37 3.27
N VAL A 263 13.81 6.96 4.12
CA VAL A 263 13.91 7.11 5.58
C VAL A 263 13.66 5.77 6.24
N ARG A 264 14.50 5.41 7.22
CA ARG A 264 14.29 4.23 8.06
C ARG A 264 14.58 4.55 9.52
N THR A 265 13.58 4.34 10.36
CA THR A 265 13.74 4.33 11.81
C THR A 265 14.05 2.92 12.29
N ASN A 266 15.02 2.79 13.18
CA ASN A 266 15.42 1.53 13.81
C ASN A 266 15.50 1.72 15.33
N LEU A 267 15.27 0.65 16.09
CA LEU A 267 15.52 0.64 17.54
C LEU A 267 16.81 -0.13 17.82
N ILE A 268 17.80 0.55 18.41
CA ILE A 268 19.07 -0.06 18.82
C ILE A 268 19.03 -0.29 20.32
N LYS A 269 19.23 -1.56 20.74
CA LYS A 269 19.26 -1.94 22.16
C LYS A 269 20.32 -1.12 22.91
N GLY A 270 19.90 -0.43 23.95
CA GLY A 270 20.77 0.40 24.80
C GLY A 270 21.03 1.82 24.28
N LEU A 271 20.58 2.16 23.06
CA LEU A 271 20.68 3.50 22.49
C LEU A 271 19.31 4.16 22.31
N GLY A 272 18.30 3.40 21.87
CA GLY A 272 16.97 3.91 21.55
C GLY A 272 16.73 4.04 20.03
N PRO A 273 15.75 4.86 19.60
CA PRO A 273 15.44 5.05 18.19
C PRO A 273 16.53 5.86 17.48
N VAL A 274 16.87 5.42 16.27
CA VAL A 274 17.76 6.10 15.34
C VAL A 274 17.08 6.17 13.98
N SER A 275 17.23 7.29 13.27
CA SER A 275 16.72 7.46 11.92
C SER A 275 17.87 7.57 10.92
N GLN A 276 17.75 6.86 9.82
CA GLN A 276 18.65 6.94 8.68
C GLN A 276 17.92 7.64 7.54
N ILE A 277 18.64 8.50 6.83
CA ILE A 277 18.11 9.31 5.73
C ILE A 277 19.06 9.16 4.54
N ALA A 278 18.51 8.90 3.36
CA ALA A 278 19.23 8.87 2.10
C ALA A 278 18.41 9.60 1.03
N GLU A 279 18.83 10.82 0.70
CA GLU A 279 18.28 11.57 -0.44
C GLU A 279 18.81 11.02 -1.76
N GLY A 280 17.98 11.08 -2.80
CA GLY A 280 18.35 10.60 -4.12
C GLY A 280 17.26 10.86 -5.15
N TYR A 281 17.28 10.07 -6.22
CA TYR A 281 16.34 10.20 -7.33
C TYR A 281 15.84 8.83 -7.78
N THR A 282 14.61 8.78 -8.29
CA THR A 282 14.18 7.68 -9.16
C THR A 282 14.88 7.76 -10.51
N VAL A 283 15.16 6.61 -11.13
CA VAL A 283 15.92 6.49 -12.38
C VAL A 283 15.34 5.44 -13.31
#